data_AF-A0A832GJM9-F1
#
_entry.id   AF-A0A832GJM9-F1
#
_cell.length_a   1.000
_cell.length_b   1.000
_cell.length_c   1.000
_cell.angle_alpha   90.00
_cell.angle_beta   90.00
_cell.angle_gamma   90.00
#
_symmetry.space_group_name_H-M   'P 1'
#
loop_
_entity.id
_entity.type
_entity.pdbx_description
1 polymer ?
#
loop_
_entity_poly.entity_id
_entity_poly.type
_entity_poly.pdbx_seq_one_letter_code
_entity_poly.pdbx_strand_id
1 'polypeptide(L)'
;MRWLSLWLCVILTGLHALAQETLADDPRLQTRITVWLKMEPLRDTLRAIGNQTGVPLRCQDALQHHKVSVFVEDRPAGEILTQLAALFRYAWRKDG
;
A
#
# COMPACT_ATOMS: atom_id res chain seq x y z
N MET A 1 -17.15 -28.61 -32.91
CA MET A 1 -17.64 -28.53 -31.50
C MET A 1 -16.51 -28.70 -30.46
N ARG A 2 -15.32 -28.09 -30.64
CA ARG A 2 -14.21 -28.15 -29.65
C ARG A 2 -13.47 -26.82 -29.46
N TRP A 3 -13.94 -25.73 -30.09
CA TRP A 3 -13.27 -24.42 -30.06
C TRP A 3 -14.05 -23.31 -29.35
N LEU A 4 -15.33 -23.54 -29.00
CA LEU A 4 -16.09 -22.59 -28.18
C LEU A 4 -15.68 -22.61 -26.70
N SER A 5 -15.11 -23.73 -26.21
CA SER A 5 -14.77 -23.90 -24.79
C SER A 5 -13.54 -23.09 -24.35
N LEU A 6 -12.71 -22.63 -25.28
CA LEU A 6 -11.48 -21.88 -24.98
C LEU A 6 -11.74 -20.38 -24.75
N TRP A 7 -12.84 -19.83 -25.26
CA TRP A 7 -13.20 -18.42 -25.04
C TRP A 7 -13.92 -18.17 -23.71
N LEU A 8 -14.47 -19.21 -23.09
CA LEU A 8 -15.21 -19.07 -21.83
C LEU A 8 -14.31 -18.85 -20.60
N CYS A 9 -13.07 -19.36 -20.61
CA CYS A 9 -12.14 -19.23 -19.48
C CYS A 9 -11.46 -17.86 -19.38
N VAL A 10 -11.39 -17.09 -20.47
CA VAL A 10 -10.70 -15.78 -20.49
C VAL A 10 -11.56 -14.65 -19.93
N ILE A 11 -12.89 -14.82 -19.92
CA ILE A 11 -13.81 -13.77 -19.44
C ILE A 11 -13.95 -13.78 -17.90
N LEU A 12 -13.67 -14.91 -17.24
CA LEU A 12 -13.86 -15.02 -15.79
C LEU A 12 -12.76 -14.37 -14.93
N THR A 13 -11.57 -14.09 -15.49
CA THR A 13 -10.45 -13.52 -14.73
C THR A 13 -10.48 -11.99 -14.61
N GLY A 14 -11.40 -11.30 -15.29
CA GLY A 14 -11.48 -9.83 -15.28
C GLY A 14 -12.20 -9.21 -14.08
N LEU A 15 -12.93 -9.98 -13.29
CA LEU A 15 -13.79 -9.47 -12.21
C LEU A 15 -13.06 -9.23 -10.88
N HIS A 16 -11.83 -9.70 -10.71
CA HIS A 16 -11.08 -9.50 -9.46
C HIS A 16 -10.40 -8.12 -9.33
N ALA A 17 -10.42 -7.29 -10.40
CA ALA A 17 -9.76 -5.99 -10.39
C ALA A 17 -10.63 -4.83 -9.86
N LEU A 18 -11.94 -5.04 -9.67
CA LEU A 18 -12.91 -3.95 -9.44
C LEU A 18 -13.11 -3.54 -7.97
N ALA A 19 -12.43 -4.18 -7.02
CA ALA A 19 -12.64 -3.91 -5.58
C ALA A 19 -11.34 -3.68 -4.80
N GLN A 20 -10.28 -3.19 -5.46
CA GLN A 20 -9.12 -2.71 -4.73
C GLN A 20 -9.33 -1.23 -4.42
N GLU A 21 -10.00 -0.93 -3.30
CA GLU A 21 -10.01 0.43 -2.75
C GLU A 21 -8.56 0.91 -2.68
N THR A 22 -8.29 2.02 -3.35
CA THR A 22 -6.94 2.52 -3.52
C THR A 22 -6.62 3.39 -2.32
N LEU A 23 -5.34 3.51 -1.97
CA LEU A 23 -4.91 4.49 -0.96
C LEU A 23 -5.35 5.92 -1.33
N ALA A 24 -5.63 6.19 -2.61
CA ALA A 24 -6.06 7.49 -3.08
C ALA A 24 -7.45 7.89 -2.58
N ASP A 25 -8.28 6.92 -2.19
CA ASP A 25 -9.66 7.14 -1.80
C ASP A 25 -9.81 7.65 -0.35
N ASP A 26 -8.78 7.50 0.50
CA ASP A 26 -8.79 8.05 1.88
C ASP A 26 -8.24 9.50 1.89
N PRO A 27 -9.06 10.53 2.17
CA PRO A 27 -8.63 11.92 2.17
C PRO A 27 -7.53 12.21 3.21
N ARG A 28 -7.45 11.42 4.30
CA ARG A 28 -6.39 11.58 5.30
C ARG A 28 -5.01 11.20 4.74
N LEU A 29 -4.96 10.27 3.78
CA LEU A 29 -3.73 9.89 3.10
C LEU A 29 -3.31 10.93 2.04
N GLN A 30 -4.17 11.90 1.69
CA GLN A 30 -3.80 13.04 0.87
C GLN A 30 -3.09 14.15 1.67
N THR A 31 -3.08 14.03 3.01
CA THR A 31 -2.32 14.93 3.88
C THR A 31 -0.83 14.88 3.51
N ARG A 32 -0.24 16.05 3.30
CA ARG A 32 1.18 16.18 2.99
C ARG A 32 1.98 16.11 4.27
N ILE A 33 2.97 15.23 4.30
CA ILE A 33 3.80 14.97 5.46
C ILE A 33 5.28 15.05 5.09
N THR A 34 6.09 15.31 6.11
CA THR A 34 7.55 15.27 6.03
C THR A 34 8.05 14.18 6.96
N VAL A 35 8.87 13.27 6.42
CA VAL A 35 9.35 12.09 7.13
C VAL A 35 10.84 11.91 6.86
N TRP A 36 11.63 11.85 7.93
CA TRP A 36 13.07 11.63 7.90
C TRP A 36 13.42 10.47 8.83
N LEU A 37 13.38 9.25 8.29
CA LEU A 37 13.63 8.02 9.04
C LEU A 37 14.79 7.27 8.40
N LYS A 38 15.79 6.93 9.22
CA LYS A 38 17.00 6.24 8.77
C LYS A 38 17.05 4.82 9.31
N MET A 39 16.98 3.84 8.42
CA MET A 39 17.14 2.42 8.74
C MET A 39 16.22 1.95 9.87
N GLU A 40 14.98 2.43 9.85
CA GLU A 40 13.96 2.12 10.85
C GLU A 40 13.22 0.83 10.48
N PRO A 41 12.74 0.03 11.47
CA PRO A 41 11.85 -1.08 11.19
C PRO A 41 10.57 -0.61 10.50
N LEU A 42 10.03 -1.43 9.59
CA LEU A 42 8.84 -1.11 8.82
C LEU A 42 7.65 -0.79 9.73
N ARG A 43 7.46 -1.54 10.82
CA ARG A 43 6.39 -1.26 11.80
C ARG A 43 6.49 0.16 12.38
N ASP A 44 7.72 0.63 12.64
CA ASP A 44 7.97 1.90 13.31
C ASP A 44 7.83 3.04 12.29
N THR A 45 8.23 2.80 11.04
CA THR A 45 8.00 3.70 9.90
C THR A 45 6.50 3.88 9.63
N LEU A 46 5.73 2.80 9.59
CA LEU A 46 4.28 2.86 9.38
C LEU A 46 3.56 3.54 10.54
N ARG A 47 4.00 3.29 11.79
CA ARG A 47 3.49 4.02 12.96
C ARG A 47 3.76 5.52 12.86
N ALA A 48 4.97 5.92 12.46
CA ALA A 48 5.31 7.33 12.31
C ALA A 48 4.46 8.03 11.25
N ILE A 49 4.24 7.40 10.10
CA ILE A 49 3.35 7.92 9.05
C ILE A 49 1.90 7.97 9.56
N GLY A 50 1.41 6.89 10.18
CA GLY A 50 0.05 6.79 10.70
C GLY A 50 -0.27 7.83 11.78
N ASN A 51 0.71 8.18 12.62
CA ASN A 51 0.55 9.23 13.63
C ASN A 51 0.35 10.62 13.00
N GLN A 52 0.99 10.90 11.86
CA GLN A 52 0.83 12.19 11.18
C GLN A 52 -0.46 12.28 10.36
N THR A 53 -0.96 11.16 9.84
CA THR A 53 -2.18 11.12 9.01
C THR A 53 -3.45 10.77 9.80
N GLY A 54 -3.32 10.21 11.00
CA GLY A 54 -4.43 9.63 11.75
C GLY A 54 -4.99 8.33 11.13
N VAL A 55 -4.26 7.73 10.17
CA VAL A 55 -4.63 6.45 9.57
C VAL A 55 -3.87 5.32 10.28
N PRO A 56 -4.56 4.33 10.86
CA PRO A 56 -3.88 3.19 11.47
C PRO A 56 -3.24 2.32 10.37
N LEU A 57 -1.92 2.29 10.34
CA LEU A 57 -1.13 1.51 9.38
C LEU A 57 -0.44 0.35 10.07
N ARG A 58 -0.54 -0.84 9.49
CA ARG A 58 0.08 -2.07 10.00
C ARG A 58 0.71 -2.85 8.86
N CYS A 59 1.69 -3.68 9.22
CA CYS A 59 2.25 -4.69 8.34
C CYS A 59 2.12 -6.06 9.01
N GLN A 60 2.23 -7.12 8.21
CA GLN A 60 2.25 -8.50 8.73
C GLN A 60 3.47 -8.72 9.64
N ASP A 61 3.37 -9.65 10.58
CA ASP A 61 4.41 -9.94 11.58
C ASP A 61 5.78 -10.25 10.96
N ALA A 62 5.78 -11.03 9.88
CA ALA A 62 6.98 -11.36 9.12
C ALA A 62 7.72 -10.13 8.56
N LEU A 63 7.02 -9.01 8.36
CA LEU A 63 7.56 -7.79 7.75
C LEU A 63 7.99 -6.74 8.79
N GLN A 64 7.60 -6.89 10.06
CA GLN A 64 7.75 -5.84 11.07
C GLN A 64 9.20 -5.35 11.25
N HIS A 65 10.17 -6.25 11.07
CA HIS A 65 11.59 -5.96 11.27
C HIS A 65 12.33 -5.54 9.99
N HIS A 66 11.66 -5.52 8.84
CA HIS A 66 12.27 -5.06 7.59
C HIS A 66 12.74 -3.61 7.73
N LYS A 67 14.01 -3.37 7.43
CA LYS A 67 14.61 -2.05 7.59
C LYS A 67 14.37 -1.19 6.37
N VAL A 68 13.87 0.01 6.58
CA VAL A 68 13.56 0.98 5.53
C VAL A 68 14.13 2.35 5.90
N SER A 69 14.50 3.13 4.89
CA SER A 69 14.80 4.55 5.07
C SER A 69 13.85 5.35 4.21
N VAL A 70 13.24 6.37 4.80
CA VAL A 70 12.25 7.23 4.15
C VAL A 70 12.67 8.66 4.40
N PHE A 71 12.99 9.37 3.34
CA PHE A 71 13.42 10.77 3.36
C PHE A 71 12.59 11.52 2.33
N VAL A 72 11.52 12.14 2.81
CA VAL A 72 10.54 12.83 1.97
C VAL A 72 10.12 14.11 2.67
N GLU A 73 9.96 15.16 1.88
CA GLU A 73 9.55 16.48 2.35
C GLU A 73 8.28 16.90 1.61
N ASP A 74 7.27 17.29 2.39
CA ASP A 74 6.00 17.80 1.90
C ASP A 74 5.37 16.92 0.80
N ARG A 75 5.16 15.64 1.09
CA ARG A 75 4.55 14.67 0.14
C ARG A 75 3.26 14.07 0.68
N PRO A 76 2.24 13.84 -0.18
CA PRO A 76 1.05 13.12 0.22
C PRO A 76 1.41 11.74 0.80
N ALA A 77 0.85 11.40 1.95
CA ALA A 77 1.15 10.12 2.60
C ALA A 77 0.82 8.91 1.71
N GLY A 78 -0.26 8.96 0.93
CA GLY A 78 -0.64 7.93 -0.03
C GLY A 78 0.43 7.70 -1.11
N GLU A 79 1.10 8.76 -1.59
CA GLU A 79 2.23 8.66 -2.52
C GLU A 79 3.40 7.92 -1.87
N ILE A 80 3.77 8.30 -0.64
CA ILE A 80 4.85 7.67 0.13
C ILE A 80 4.56 6.17 0.33
N LEU A 81 3.34 5.81 0.74
CA LEU A 81 2.93 4.42 0.95
C LEU A 81 2.90 3.62 -0.35
N THR A 82 2.51 4.24 -1.46
CA THR A 82 2.53 3.62 -2.80
C THR A 82 3.96 3.29 -3.21
N GLN A 83 4.89 4.23 -3.05
CA GLN A 83 6.31 4.01 -3.35
C GLN A 83 6.93 2.94 -2.44
N LEU A 84 6.59 2.96 -1.15
CA LEU A 84 7.07 1.96 -0.19
C LEU A 84 6.61 0.55 -0.56
N ALA A 85 5.34 0.38 -0.95
CA ALA A 85 4.82 -0.90 -1.42
C ALA A 85 5.49 -1.34 -2.73
N ALA A 86 5.67 -0.41 -3.68
CA ALA A 86 6.31 -0.72 -4.96
C ALA A 86 7.76 -1.22 -4.78
N LEU A 87 8.54 -0.58 -3.91
CA LEU A 87 9.94 -0.92 -3.66
C LEU A 87 10.12 -2.36 -3.15
N PHE A 88 9.19 -2.84 -2.32
CA PHE A 88 9.24 -4.20 -1.76
C PHE A 88 8.27 -5.19 -2.45
N ARG A 89 7.57 -4.75 -3.51
CA ARG A 89 6.54 -5.52 -4.21
C ARG A 89 5.43 -6.00 -3.27
N TYR A 90 5.04 -5.15 -2.33
CA TYR A 90 3.91 -5.36 -1.43
C TYR A 90 2.63 -4.77 -2.01
N ALA A 91 1.51 -5.09 -1.37
CA ALA A 91 0.22 -4.51 -1.65
C ALA A 91 -0.45 -4.07 -0.35
N TRP A 92 -1.17 -2.95 -0.43
CA TRP A 92 -2.01 -2.49 0.67
C TRP A 92 -3.38 -3.14 0.59
N ARG A 93 -3.96 -3.39 1.75
CA ARG A 93 -5.33 -3.83 1.91
C ARG A 93 -5.93 -3.07 3.09
N LYS A 94 -7.18 -2.65 2.94
CA LYS A 94 -7.96 -2.12 4.06
C LYS A 94 -8.25 -3.24 5.05
N ASP A 95 -7.82 -3.04 6.28
CA ASP A 95 -8.19 -3.92 7.39
C ASP A 95 -9.59 -3.50 7.85
N GLY A 96 -10.50 -4.46 7.95
CA GLY A 96 -11.93 -4.24 8.21
C GLY A 96 -12.23 -3.74 9.60
#